data_AF-K0T931-F1
#
_entry.id   AF-K0T931-F1
#
_cell.length_a   1.000
_cell.length_b   1.000
_cell.length_c   1.000
_cell.angle_alpha   90.00
_cell.angle_beta   90.00
_cell.angle_gamma   90.00
#
_symmetry.space_group_name_H-M   'P 1'
#
loop_
_entity.id
_entity.type
_entity.pdbx_description
1 polymer ?
#
loop_
_entity_poly.entity_id
_entity_poly.type
_entity_poly.pdbx_seq_one_letter_code
_entity_poly.pdbx_strand_id
1 'polypeptide(L)'
;MALVPKLLAALALSASASISRAEIVTFEDDRFVTHTWDNSKKAKICTRAGVGGLSLHQLGMQSDQLYCYYGLWGIRGSDFDPENPDVGSIYPEADPTPDEATFFKDAINLSPGCWKNPRGCFRWDEGLDDEIRNMVNTSQIDFIVTIDNGNDAQMKALEQDLGYRTIFVDTFYEKNPDCRAENYTLIDESKCYGRSMIDIAARVEELAIFLGVDVDVPAQEAAKREACEAAADFTDSMKEVQEKDMRIKVSILGSTEVDGENVPYARDFDPITLWVPRTLEELGAPLLHAKVYNSSAGENRNIVPDVFWPDCSPGLVNDTCSDNTYHPVDFWLIDSRSYLVLSDWVEFGIFPDPAIAAGQYSYYPRNDGAISFKMIANLLSKCPRLREHSYHHSDSSYAMIARNSLDMYNQKISAAAKVSKSDPGTCKPVDPKSSEIISKDGGLDLNDFICYNYDLIQQEYLTCPPPPEVVPETKPTEVVPETKPTESVPEPKASSESGGVDRTTSRFLAFAVVSAGTYLLSSA
;
A
#
# COMPACT_ATOMS: atom_id res chain seq x y z
N MET A 1 -43.48 30.49 21.78
CA MET A 1 -42.28 30.27 22.61
C MET A 1 -42.69 29.43 23.81
N ALA A 2 -42.57 28.11 23.69
CA ALA A 2 -42.92 27.16 24.74
C ALA A 2 -41.63 26.50 25.25
N LEU A 3 -41.42 26.57 26.56
CA LEU A 3 -40.35 25.91 27.29
C LEU A 3 -40.61 24.41 27.40
N VAL A 4 -39.57 23.59 27.19
CA VAL A 4 -39.53 22.18 27.59
C VAL A 4 -38.27 21.96 28.44
N PRO A 5 -38.37 21.35 29.64
CA PRO A 5 -37.21 21.13 30.51
C PRO A 5 -36.46 19.83 30.15
N LYS A 6 -35.13 19.89 30.22
CA LYS A 6 -34.21 18.74 30.12
C LYS A 6 -34.32 17.87 31.38
N LEU A 7 -34.60 16.58 31.20
CA LEU A 7 -34.43 15.56 32.23
C LEU A 7 -33.08 14.87 32.02
N LEU A 8 -32.16 15.00 32.99
CA LEU A 8 -30.97 14.16 33.10
C LEU A 8 -31.40 12.79 33.66
N ALA A 9 -31.00 11.71 33.00
CA ALA A 9 -30.98 10.37 33.58
C ALA A 9 -29.51 9.91 33.66
N ALA A 10 -29.02 9.76 34.88
CA ALA A 10 -27.73 9.15 35.18
C ALA A 10 -27.89 7.63 35.15
N LEU A 11 -27.12 6.95 34.28
CA LEU A 11 -27.00 5.49 34.25
C LEU A 11 -25.76 5.11 35.07
N ALA A 12 -26.00 4.49 36.23
CA ALA A 12 -24.99 3.77 36.98
C ALA A 12 -24.80 2.39 36.33
N LEU A 13 -23.61 2.09 35.79
CA LEU A 13 -23.25 0.74 35.38
C LEU A 13 -22.54 0.02 36.53
N SER A 14 -23.23 -0.96 37.09
CA SER A 14 -22.68 -1.98 37.96
C SER A 14 -21.80 -2.95 37.16
N ALA A 15 -20.55 -3.11 37.59
CA ALA A 15 -19.65 -4.15 37.13
C ALA A 15 -20.30 -5.54 37.27
N SER A 16 -20.65 -6.13 36.14
CA SER A 16 -21.18 -7.49 36.03
C SER A 16 -20.15 -8.31 35.29
N ALA A 17 -19.72 -9.42 35.89
CA ALA A 17 -18.79 -10.37 35.30
C ALA A 17 -19.29 -10.83 33.92
N SER A 18 -18.52 -10.51 32.88
CA SER A 18 -18.80 -10.88 31.49
C SER A 18 -18.61 -12.38 31.30
N ILE A 19 -19.70 -13.14 31.37
CA ILE A 19 -19.76 -14.46 30.74
C ILE A 19 -19.77 -14.17 29.23
N SER A 20 -18.63 -14.37 28.57
CA SER A 20 -18.50 -14.35 27.11
C SER A 20 -19.57 -15.28 26.53
N ARG A 21 -20.55 -14.69 25.85
CA ARG A 21 -21.58 -15.43 25.11
C ARG A 21 -20.98 -15.63 23.72
N ALA A 22 -20.88 -16.88 23.26
CA ALA A 22 -20.51 -17.17 21.88
C ALA A 22 -21.42 -16.33 20.95
N GLU A 23 -20.82 -15.40 20.22
CA GLU A 23 -21.51 -14.54 19.28
C GLU A 23 -21.27 -15.12 17.88
N ILE A 24 -22.26 -15.86 17.39
CA ILE A 24 -22.26 -16.25 15.98
C ILE A 24 -22.49 -14.98 15.18
N VAL A 25 -21.45 -14.54 14.49
CA VAL A 25 -21.46 -13.36 13.61
C VAL A 25 -21.49 -13.78 12.15
N THR A 26 -21.89 -12.84 11.29
CA THR A 26 -21.97 -13.04 9.85
C THR A 26 -21.12 -12.00 9.13
N PHE A 27 -20.42 -12.42 8.08
CA PHE A 27 -19.73 -11.53 7.14
C PHE A 27 -20.19 -11.88 5.73
N GLU A 28 -20.91 -10.97 5.09
CA GLU A 28 -21.25 -11.13 3.67
C GLU A 28 -20.18 -10.45 2.82
N ASP A 29 -19.41 -11.25 2.08
CA ASP A 29 -18.27 -10.81 1.28
C ASP A 29 -18.70 -9.93 0.08
N ASP A 30 -17.73 -9.42 -0.70
CA ASP A 30 -18.03 -8.51 -1.81
C ASP A 30 -18.57 -9.21 -3.07
N ARG A 31 -18.84 -10.51 -2.97
CA ARG A 31 -19.53 -11.34 -3.98
C ARG A 31 -20.87 -11.85 -3.47
N PHE A 32 -21.36 -11.30 -2.36
CA PHE A 32 -22.63 -11.67 -1.72
C PHE A 32 -22.64 -13.09 -1.14
N VAL A 33 -21.46 -13.67 -0.87
CA VAL A 33 -21.36 -14.93 -0.14
C VAL A 33 -21.37 -14.62 1.36
N THR A 34 -22.36 -15.16 2.07
CA THR A 34 -22.46 -15.03 3.53
C THR A 34 -21.64 -16.12 4.22
N HIS A 35 -20.71 -15.68 5.07
CA HIS A 35 -19.89 -16.51 5.94
C HIS A 35 -20.36 -16.37 7.39
N THR A 36 -20.29 -17.44 8.17
CA THR A 36 -20.70 -17.43 9.59
C THR A 36 -19.57 -17.95 10.47
N TRP A 37 -19.29 -17.27 11.58
CA TRP A 37 -18.23 -17.67 12.50
C TRP A 37 -18.59 -17.36 13.96
N ASP A 38 -18.02 -18.13 14.88
CA ASP A 38 -18.04 -17.81 16.31
C ASP A 38 -16.82 -16.94 16.61
N ASN A 39 -16.97 -15.61 16.53
CA ASN A 39 -15.83 -14.68 16.69
C ASN A 39 -15.32 -14.56 18.13
N SER A 40 -15.91 -15.30 19.09
CA SER A 40 -15.25 -15.55 20.38
C SER A 40 -14.03 -16.49 20.24
N LYS A 41 -13.89 -17.14 19.07
CA LYS A 41 -12.73 -17.92 18.66
C LYS A 41 -11.92 -17.17 17.62
N LYS A 42 -10.61 -17.33 17.73
CA LYS A 42 -9.63 -16.88 16.74
C LYS A 42 -9.62 -17.82 15.55
N ALA A 43 -10.07 -17.34 14.38
CA ALA A 43 -10.03 -18.13 13.16
C ALA A 43 -8.57 -18.35 12.69
N LYS A 44 -8.27 -19.56 12.24
CA LYS A 44 -7.03 -19.92 11.55
C LYS A 44 -7.21 -19.70 10.06
N ILE A 45 -6.38 -18.84 9.47
CA ILE A 45 -6.54 -18.43 8.08
C ILE A 45 -5.32 -18.72 7.21
N CYS A 46 -5.59 -18.79 5.91
CA CYS A 46 -4.60 -18.69 4.86
C CYS A 46 -4.87 -17.46 3.99
N THR A 47 -3.86 -16.64 3.71
CA THR A 47 -4.05 -15.39 2.96
C THR A 47 -2.78 -14.91 2.26
N ARG A 48 -2.91 -13.94 1.36
CA ARG A 48 -1.76 -13.29 0.70
C ARG A 48 -0.97 -12.47 1.72
N ALA A 49 0.35 -12.62 1.76
CA ALA A 49 1.22 -12.10 2.82
C ALA A 49 1.09 -10.58 3.03
N GLY A 50 1.39 -9.75 2.03
CA GLY A 50 1.28 -8.29 2.16
C GLY A 50 -0.16 -7.80 2.35
N VAL A 51 -1.02 -7.97 1.35
CA VAL A 51 -2.36 -7.35 1.34
C VAL A 51 -3.34 -7.94 2.36
N GLY A 52 -3.19 -9.22 2.73
CA GLY A 52 -4.04 -9.88 3.72
C GLY A 52 -3.36 -10.00 5.08
N GLY A 53 -2.25 -10.74 5.13
CA GLY A 53 -1.57 -11.10 6.37
C GLY A 53 -1.08 -9.87 7.14
N LEU A 54 -0.31 -9.00 6.48
CA LEU A 54 0.24 -7.80 7.11
C LEU A 54 -0.86 -6.79 7.48
N SER A 55 -1.86 -6.61 6.61
CA SER A 55 -3.02 -5.73 6.90
C SER A 55 -3.77 -6.18 8.16
N LEU A 56 -4.05 -7.48 8.29
CA LEU A 56 -4.72 -8.04 9.47
C LEU A 56 -3.82 -8.03 10.70
N HIS A 57 -2.51 -8.26 10.54
CA HIS A 57 -1.56 -8.16 11.64
C HIS A 57 -1.48 -6.74 12.23
N GLN A 58 -1.53 -5.72 11.37
CA GLN A 58 -1.59 -4.32 11.80
C GLN A 58 -2.88 -3.96 12.53
N LEU A 59 -3.93 -4.79 12.42
CA LEU A 59 -5.17 -4.71 13.19
C LEU A 59 -5.14 -5.56 14.47
N GLY A 60 -4.04 -6.23 14.78
CA GLY A 60 -3.86 -7.04 15.99
C GLY A 60 -3.89 -8.56 15.77
N MET A 61 -4.00 -9.05 14.53
CA MET A 61 -3.94 -10.50 14.27
C MET A 61 -2.61 -11.07 14.74
N GLN A 62 -2.67 -12.14 15.52
CA GLN A 62 -1.49 -12.79 16.11
C GLN A 62 -1.07 -14.01 15.27
N SER A 63 0.18 -14.47 15.44
CA SER A 63 0.74 -15.55 14.61
C SER A 63 0.00 -16.88 14.75
N ASP A 64 -0.73 -17.12 15.86
CA ASP A 64 -1.56 -18.31 16.05
C ASP A 64 -2.81 -18.33 15.16
N GLN A 65 -3.19 -17.19 14.57
CA GLN A 65 -4.26 -17.07 13.59
C GLN A 65 -3.78 -17.25 12.15
N LEU A 66 -2.50 -16.97 11.86
CA LEU A 66 -1.95 -17.15 10.51
C LEU A 66 -1.43 -18.58 10.36
N TYR A 67 -2.21 -19.45 9.74
CA TYR A 67 -1.78 -20.83 9.51
C TYR A 67 -0.84 -20.94 8.31
N CYS A 68 -1.18 -20.26 7.22
CA CYS A 68 -0.36 -20.24 6.02
C CYS A 68 -0.48 -18.91 5.28
N TYR A 69 0.50 -18.64 4.41
CA TYR A 69 0.47 -17.45 3.55
C TYR A 69 1.03 -17.76 2.16
N TYR A 70 0.76 -16.88 1.21
CA TYR A 70 1.34 -16.93 -0.13
C TYR A 70 1.71 -15.53 -0.64
N GLY A 71 2.58 -15.47 -1.64
CA GLY A 71 3.01 -14.22 -2.28
C GLY A 71 4.05 -13.41 -1.50
N LEU A 72 4.30 -12.19 -1.98
CA LEU A 72 5.29 -11.28 -1.41
C LEU A 72 4.87 -10.69 -0.06
N TRP A 73 5.85 -10.56 0.84
CA TRP A 73 5.70 -9.87 2.11
C TRP A 73 5.70 -8.35 1.93
N GLY A 74 6.69 -7.85 1.18
CA GLY A 74 6.81 -6.45 0.78
C GLY A 74 6.14 -6.12 -0.56
N ILE A 75 6.32 -4.87 -0.98
CA ILE A 75 5.83 -4.37 -2.26
C ILE A 75 6.74 -4.84 -3.41
N ARG A 76 6.18 -4.96 -4.61
CA ARG A 76 7.02 -5.29 -5.77
C ARG A 76 8.03 -4.18 -6.05
N GLY A 77 9.19 -4.56 -6.57
CA GLY A 77 10.30 -3.65 -6.83
C GLY A 77 11.12 -3.30 -5.61
N SER A 78 10.68 -3.71 -4.42
CA SER A 78 11.45 -3.57 -3.18
C SER A 78 12.72 -4.42 -3.19
N ASP A 79 13.72 -4.01 -2.41
CA ASP A 79 14.89 -4.80 -2.03
C ASP A 79 14.76 -5.41 -0.62
N PHE A 80 13.59 -5.34 0.01
CA PHE A 80 13.28 -5.98 1.28
C PHE A 80 13.67 -7.46 1.25
N ASP A 81 14.52 -7.87 2.19
CA ASP A 81 14.94 -9.25 2.39
C ASP A 81 14.18 -9.87 3.57
N PRO A 82 13.21 -10.77 3.31
CA PRO A 82 12.47 -11.44 4.36
C PRO A 82 13.33 -12.29 5.32
N GLU A 83 14.51 -12.76 4.88
CA GLU A 83 15.43 -13.52 5.73
C GLU A 83 16.32 -12.62 6.59
N ASN A 84 16.42 -11.34 6.24
CA ASN A 84 17.22 -10.36 6.95
C ASN A 84 16.51 -9.00 7.05
N PRO A 85 15.33 -8.96 7.71
CA PRO A 85 14.47 -7.78 7.69
C PRO A 85 15.10 -6.57 8.42
N ASP A 86 16.10 -6.79 9.28
CA ASP A 86 16.83 -5.74 9.99
C ASP A 86 17.68 -4.85 9.07
N VAL A 87 17.98 -5.30 7.83
CA VAL A 87 18.66 -4.47 6.82
C VAL A 87 17.77 -3.33 6.33
N GLY A 88 16.45 -3.49 6.45
CA GLY A 88 15.46 -2.55 5.93
C GLY A 88 15.24 -2.71 4.42
N SER A 89 14.64 -1.67 3.84
CA SER A 89 14.25 -1.60 2.43
C SER A 89 14.38 -0.16 1.94
N ILE A 90 14.50 0.03 0.63
CA ILE A 90 14.34 1.33 -0.04
C ILE A 90 12.93 1.92 0.08
N TYR A 91 11.94 1.11 0.48
CA TYR A 91 10.54 1.48 0.71
C TYR A 91 10.08 1.19 2.15
N PRO A 92 10.74 1.79 3.17
CA PRO A 92 10.50 1.46 4.58
C PRO A 92 9.10 1.82 5.07
N GLU A 93 8.41 2.72 4.39
CA GLU A 93 7.03 3.13 4.69
C GLU A 93 5.98 2.15 4.18
N ALA A 94 6.31 1.35 3.16
CA ALA A 94 5.42 0.41 2.48
C ALA A 94 5.72 -1.07 2.75
N ASP A 95 6.97 -1.37 3.13
CA ASP A 95 7.42 -2.73 3.44
C ASP A 95 7.29 -3.10 4.92
N PRO A 96 7.28 -4.40 5.25
CA PRO A 96 7.25 -4.86 6.63
C PRO A 96 8.44 -4.35 7.44
N THR A 97 8.17 -3.91 8.66
CA THR A 97 9.19 -3.75 9.70
C THR A 97 9.73 -5.10 10.18
N PRO A 98 10.86 -5.15 10.90
CA PRO A 98 11.39 -6.42 11.46
C PRO A 98 10.40 -7.18 12.37
N ASP A 99 9.60 -6.45 13.14
CA ASP A 99 8.56 -7.03 13.99
C ASP A 99 7.43 -7.64 13.14
N GLU A 100 6.99 -6.92 12.10
CA GLU A 100 5.99 -7.39 11.14
C GLU A 100 6.51 -8.57 10.29
N ALA A 101 7.81 -8.65 10.01
CA ALA A 101 8.42 -9.79 9.35
C ALA A 101 8.45 -11.03 10.25
N THR A 102 8.59 -10.84 11.57
CA THR A 102 8.59 -11.92 12.56
C THR A 102 7.24 -12.64 12.63
N PHE A 103 6.14 -11.92 12.37
CA PHE A 103 4.79 -12.48 12.34
C PHE A 103 4.63 -13.67 11.37
N PHE A 104 5.37 -13.68 10.26
CA PHE A 104 5.27 -14.75 9.25
C PHE A 104 6.10 -16.00 9.55
N LYS A 105 6.99 -15.97 10.55
CA LYS A 105 8.02 -17.02 10.76
C LYS A 105 7.46 -18.42 11.02
N ASP A 106 6.34 -18.50 11.72
CA ASP A 106 5.75 -19.79 12.14
C ASP A 106 4.65 -20.29 11.19
N ALA A 107 4.24 -19.46 10.22
CA ALA A 107 3.22 -19.79 9.25
C ALA A 107 3.79 -20.57 8.05
N ILE A 108 2.99 -21.45 7.46
CA ILE A 108 3.40 -22.22 6.28
C ILE A 108 3.48 -21.28 5.07
N ASN A 109 4.67 -21.16 4.48
CA ASN A 109 4.85 -20.45 3.21
C ASN A 109 4.40 -21.34 2.05
N LEU A 110 3.32 -20.97 1.38
CA LEU A 110 2.84 -21.64 0.18
C LEU A 110 3.48 -21.11 -1.12
N SER A 111 4.41 -20.15 -1.08
CA SER A 111 5.13 -19.66 -2.26
C SER A 111 6.66 -19.71 -2.11
N PRO A 112 7.26 -20.83 -1.65
CA PRO A 112 8.69 -20.90 -1.37
C PRO A 112 9.57 -20.64 -2.60
N GLY A 113 9.06 -20.86 -3.81
CA GLY A 113 9.76 -20.63 -5.07
C GLY A 113 9.86 -19.17 -5.50
N CYS A 114 8.97 -18.28 -5.03
CA CYS A 114 8.94 -16.88 -5.49
C CYS A 114 8.86 -15.79 -4.41
N TRP A 115 8.65 -16.12 -3.14
CA TRP A 115 8.39 -15.11 -2.09
C TRP A 115 9.52 -14.08 -1.88
N LYS A 116 10.75 -14.39 -2.31
CA LYS A 116 11.90 -13.47 -2.32
C LYS A 116 12.07 -12.69 -3.63
N ASN A 117 11.27 -12.98 -4.66
CA ASN A 117 11.40 -12.35 -5.96
C ASN A 117 10.54 -11.09 -6.02
N PRO A 118 11.13 -9.88 -5.89
CA PRO A 118 10.37 -8.64 -5.84
C PRO A 118 9.66 -8.31 -7.17
N ARG A 119 9.87 -9.09 -8.23
CA ARG A 119 9.21 -8.90 -9.54
C ARG A 119 7.88 -9.64 -9.67
N GLY A 120 7.58 -10.61 -8.81
CA GLY A 120 6.28 -11.27 -8.86
C GLY A 120 6.18 -12.53 -8.02
N CYS A 121 5.25 -12.50 -7.06
CA CYS A 121 4.78 -13.66 -6.32
C CYS A 121 3.39 -13.35 -5.74
N PHE A 122 2.36 -13.98 -6.31
CA PHE A 122 0.94 -13.67 -6.00
C PHE A 122 0.08 -14.89 -5.72
N ARG A 123 0.67 -16.06 -5.92
CA ARG A 123 0.00 -17.35 -5.94
C ARG A 123 0.85 -18.32 -5.14
N TRP A 124 0.23 -19.34 -4.59
CA TRP A 124 1.01 -20.45 -4.09
C TRP A 124 1.63 -21.23 -5.26
N ASP A 125 2.75 -21.89 -4.97
CA ASP A 125 3.52 -22.65 -5.94
C ASP A 125 2.68 -23.81 -6.53
N GLU A 126 2.96 -24.15 -7.78
CA GLU A 126 2.31 -25.28 -8.44
C GLU A 126 2.54 -26.57 -7.66
N GLY A 127 1.49 -27.38 -7.51
CA GLY A 127 1.53 -28.65 -6.79
C GLY A 127 1.16 -28.57 -5.31
N LEU A 128 0.91 -27.38 -4.76
CA LEU A 128 0.43 -27.21 -3.38
C LEU A 128 -1.10 -27.26 -3.24
N ASP A 129 -1.84 -27.44 -4.34
CA ASP A 129 -3.30 -27.51 -4.33
C ASP A 129 -3.82 -28.67 -3.47
N ASP A 130 -3.14 -29.82 -3.50
CA ASP A 130 -3.49 -30.99 -2.66
C ASP A 130 -3.22 -30.74 -1.18
N GLU A 131 -2.17 -29.96 -0.86
CA GLU A 131 -1.85 -29.59 0.52
C GLU A 131 -2.94 -28.69 1.08
N ILE A 132 -3.34 -27.66 0.33
CA ILE A 132 -4.42 -26.74 0.70
C ILE A 132 -5.74 -27.51 0.83
N ARG A 133 -6.04 -28.39 -0.12
CA ARG A 133 -7.21 -29.28 -0.06
C ARG A 133 -7.19 -30.11 1.22
N ASN A 134 -6.03 -30.65 1.60
CA ASN A 134 -5.88 -31.39 2.85
C ASN A 134 -6.09 -30.50 4.08
N MET A 135 -5.52 -29.29 4.12
CA MET A 135 -5.70 -28.33 5.22
C MET A 135 -7.19 -28.00 5.43
N VAL A 136 -7.91 -27.73 4.34
CA VAL A 136 -9.36 -27.46 4.36
C VAL A 136 -10.14 -28.69 4.83
N ASN A 137 -9.91 -29.85 4.22
CA ASN A 137 -10.67 -31.08 4.53
C ASN A 137 -10.42 -31.62 5.93
N THR A 138 -9.26 -31.31 6.52
CA THR A 138 -8.90 -31.72 7.89
C THR A 138 -9.15 -30.61 8.91
N SER A 139 -9.77 -29.50 8.51
CA SER A 139 -10.08 -28.35 9.37
C SER A 139 -8.85 -27.80 10.10
N GLN A 140 -7.69 -27.82 9.44
CA GLN A 140 -6.49 -27.14 9.93
C GLN A 140 -6.62 -25.62 9.80
N ILE A 141 -7.40 -25.19 8.81
CA ILE A 141 -7.77 -23.79 8.56
C ILE A 141 -9.28 -23.66 8.55
N ASP A 142 -9.75 -22.50 9.02
CA ASP A 142 -11.15 -22.12 9.06
C ASP A 142 -11.54 -21.37 7.78
N PHE A 143 -10.67 -20.48 7.30
CA PHE A 143 -10.90 -19.64 6.12
C PHE A 143 -9.67 -19.52 5.21
N ILE A 144 -9.93 -19.42 3.90
CA ILE A 144 -9.00 -18.82 2.95
C ILE A 144 -9.52 -17.41 2.66
N VAL A 145 -8.66 -16.41 2.88
CA VAL A 145 -8.99 -14.99 2.74
C VAL A 145 -8.28 -14.42 1.52
N THR A 146 -9.06 -13.91 0.57
CA THR A 146 -8.60 -13.34 -0.69
C THR A 146 -8.94 -11.85 -0.74
N ILE A 147 -7.91 -11.01 -0.64
CA ILE A 147 -8.03 -9.56 -0.82
C ILE A 147 -7.37 -9.20 -2.15
N ASP A 148 -8.18 -9.05 -3.20
CA ASP A 148 -7.71 -8.91 -4.59
C ASP A 148 -8.78 -8.24 -5.48
N ASN A 149 -8.51 -8.08 -6.77
CA ASN A 149 -9.45 -7.55 -7.77
C ASN A 149 -10.36 -8.62 -8.39
N GLY A 150 -10.25 -9.87 -7.93
CA GLY A 150 -11.05 -11.00 -8.39
C GLY A 150 -10.57 -11.62 -9.70
N ASN A 151 -9.33 -11.36 -10.14
CA ASN A 151 -8.73 -11.99 -11.32
C ASN A 151 -7.84 -13.19 -11.01
N ASP A 152 -7.73 -13.61 -9.75
CA ASP A 152 -6.94 -14.78 -9.41
C ASP A 152 -7.60 -16.09 -9.90
N ALA A 153 -7.04 -16.66 -10.97
CA ALA A 153 -7.48 -17.93 -11.54
C ALA A 153 -7.32 -19.10 -10.56
N GLN A 154 -6.33 -19.03 -9.66
CA GLN A 154 -6.07 -20.10 -8.69
C GLN A 154 -7.19 -20.16 -7.64
N MET A 155 -7.65 -19.01 -7.14
CA MET A 155 -8.81 -18.94 -6.24
C MET A 155 -10.10 -19.40 -6.91
N LYS A 156 -10.30 -19.03 -8.19
CA LYS A 156 -11.47 -19.48 -8.97
C LYS A 156 -11.47 -21.00 -9.13
N ALA A 157 -10.32 -21.60 -9.48
CA ALA A 157 -10.18 -23.04 -9.61
C ALA A 157 -10.40 -23.73 -8.26
N LEU A 158 -9.84 -23.20 -7.17
CA LEU A 158 -10.04 -23.72 -5.82
C LEU A 158 -11.52 -23.81 -5.44
N GLU A 159 -12.30 -22.73 -5.62
CA GLU A 159 -13.72 -22.76 -5.27
C GLU A 159 -14.50 -23.74 -6.15
N GLN A 160 -14.18 -23.81 -7.45
CA GLN A 160 -14.84 -24.71 -8.40
C GLN A 160 -14.53 -26.18 -8.11
N ASP A 161 -13.28 -26.50 -7.77
CA ASP A 161 -12.78 -27.87 -7.61
C ASP A 161 -12.95 -28.43 -6.19
N LEU A 162 -12.99 -27.55 -5.18
CA LEU A 162 -13.14 -27.93 -3.77
C LEU A 162 -14.56 -27.74 -3.24
N GLY A 163 -15.37 -26.88 -3.86
CA GLY A 163 -16.61 -26.39 -3.25
C GLY A 163 -16.38 -25.61 -1.96
N TYR A 164 -15.14 -25.20 -1.69
CA TYR A 164 -14.77 -24.41 -0.53
C TYR A 164 -14.81 -22.93 -0.88
N ARG A 165 -15.70 -22.17 -0.24
CA ARG A 165 -15.84 -20.73 -0.50
C ARG A 165 -14.76 -19.95 0.25
N THR A 166 -14.00 -19.16 -0.48
CA THR A 166 -13.07 -18.21 0.12
C THR A 166 -13.83 -16.96 0.61
N ILE A 167 -13.26 -16.23 1.55
CA ILE A 167 -13.74 -14.89 1.91
C ILE A 167 -13.07 -13.90 0.94
N PHE A 168 -13.87 -13.17 0.16
CA PHE A 168 -13.36 -12.20 -0.81
C PHE A 168 -13.61 -10.75 -0.40
N VAL A 169 -12.52 -9.97 -0.33
CA VAL A 169 -12.58 -8.50 -0.26
C VAL A 169 -12.13 -7.94 -1.60
N ASP A 170 -13.03 -7.23 -2.27
CA ASP A 170 -12.75 -6.56 -3.53
C ASP A 170 -11.92 -5.31 -3.29
N THR A 171 -10.88 -5.17 -4.08
CA THR A 171 -9.96 -4.04 -4.00
C THR A 171 -10.12 -3.03 -5.13
N PHE A 172 -11.02 -3.30 -6.08
CA PHE A 172 -11.32 -2.39 -7.18
C PHE A 172 -12.66 -1.71 -6.99
N TYR A 173 -13.67 -2.45 -6.54
CA TYR A 173 -15.04 -1.97 -6.54
C TYR A 173 -15.75 -2.10 -5.20
N GLU A 174 -16.66 -1.17 -4.95
CA GLU A 174 -17.63 -1.28 -3.88
C GLU A 174 -18.60 -2.43 -4.13
N LYS A 175 -19.15 -2.94 -3.04
CA LYS A 175 -20.10 -4.04 -3.07
C LYS A 175 -21.41 -3.57 -3.71
N ASN A 176 -21.68 -4.03 -4.92
CA ASN A 176 -22.91 -3.75 -5.64
C ASN A 176 -23.38 -5.01 -6.41
N PRO A 177 -24.64 -5.48 -6.22
CA PRO A 177 -25.13 -6.73 -6.83
C PRO A 177 -25.23 -6.66 -8.36
N ASP A 178 -25.26 -5.46 -8.94
CA ASP A 178 -25.23 -5.26 -10.38
C ASP A 178 -23.80 -5.06 -10.91
N CYS A 179 -22.81 -4.90 -10.04
CA CYS A 179 -21.40 -4.75 -10.42
C CYS A 179 -20.67 -6.10 -10.49
N ARG A 180 -20.74 -6.92 -9.43
CA ARG A 180 -19.98 -8.19 -9.33
C ARG A 180 -20.84 -9.36 -8.91
N ALA A 181 -20.65 -10.49 -9.59
CA ALA A 181 -21.31 -11.75 -9.32
C ALA A 181 -20.55 -12.63 -8.31
N GLU A 182 -21.24 -13.65 -7.78
CA GLU A 182 -20.71 -14.64 -6.82
C GLU A 182 -19.41 -15.34 -7.33
N ASN A 183 -19.31 -15.56 -8.63
CA ASN A 183 -18.19 -16.24 -9.30
C ASN A 183 -17.06 -15.29 -9.72
N TYR A 184 -16.94 -14.13 -9.08
CA TYR A 184 -15.95 -13.07 -9.35
C TYR A 184 -16.15 -12.28 -10.64
N THR A 185 -17.10 -12.62 -11.52
CA THR A 185 -17.24 -11.90 -12.80
C THR A 185 -17.89 -10.54 -12.61
N LEU A 186 -17.43 -9.53 -13.34
CA LEU A 186 -18.15 -8.26 -13.47
C LEU A 186 -19.42 -8.49 -14.28
N ILE A 187 -20.55 -8.01 -13.77
CA ILE A 187 -21.87 -8.10 -14.40
C ILE A 187 -22.06 -6.89 -15.32
N ASP A 188 -22.07 -5.70 -14.74
CA ASP A 188 -22.15 -4.43 -15.44
C ASP A 188 -21.16 -3.43 -14.82
N GLU A 189 -20.06 -3.18 -15.52
CA GLU A 189 -19.00 -2.26 -15.07
C GLU A 189 -19.52 -0.82 -14.91
N SER A 190 -20.59 -0.43 -15.64
CA SER A 190 -21.25 0.86 -15.48
C SER A 190 -22.07 1.00 -14.19
N LYS A 191 -22.14 -0.06 -13.37
CA LYS A 191 -22.73 -0.08 -12.03
C LYS A 191 -21.68 -0.17 -10.93
N CYS A 192 -20.41 -0.28 -11.28
CA CYS A 192 -19.32 -0.42 -10.33
C CYS A 192 -18.84 0.95 -9.84
N TYR A 193 -18.77 1.12 -8.53
CA TYR A 193 -18.12 2.27 -7.91
C TYR A 193 -16.74 1.87 -7.42
N GLY A 194 -15.76 2.75 -7.55
CA GLY A 194 -14.36 2.45 -7.22
C GLY A 194 -14.11 2.43 -5.73
N ARG A 195 -13.09 1.66 -5.29
CA ARG A 195 -12.61 1.67 -3.91
C ARG A 195 -11.23 2.29 -3.78
N SER A 196 -11.09 3.25 -2.88
CA SER A 196 -9.80 3.74 -2.41
C SER A 196 -9.17 2.80 -1.38
N MET A 197 -7.93 3.10 -1.00
CA MET A 197 -7.27 2.43 0.13
C MET A 197 -8.06 2.60 1.43
N ILE A 198 -8.74 3.74 1.61
CA ILE A 198 -9.52 4.03 2.82
C ILE A 198 -10.72 3.08 2.90
N ASP A 199 -11.45 2.92 1.80
CA ASP A 199 -12.60 2.01 1.71
C ASP A 199 -12.17 0.56 1.96
N ILE A 200 -11.03 0.15 1.38
CA ILE A 200 -10.50 -1.21 1.56
C ILE A 200 -10.06 -1.41 3.01
N ALA A 201 -9.33 -0.47 3.61
CA ALA A 201 -8.87 -0.59 5.00
C ALA A 201 -10.04 -0.74 5.99
N ALA A 202 -11.11 0.03 5.81
CA ALA A 202 -12.34 -0.12 6.59
C ALA A 202 -12.95 -1.53 6.42
N ARG A 203 -12.98 -2.04 5.18
CA ARG A 203 -13.49 -3.38 4.89
C ARG A 203 -12.63 -4.50 5.50
N VAL A 204 -11.32 -4.32 5.56
CA VAL A 204 -10.39 -5.26 6.22
C VAL A 204 -10.59 -5.25 7.75
N GLU A 205 -10.93 -4.11 8.35
CA GLU A 205 -11.28 -4.03 9.76
C GLU A 205 -12.56 -4.81 10.09
N GLU A 206 -13.62 -4.68 9.27
CA GLU A 206 -14.82 -5.50 9.42
C GLU A 206 -14.51 -7.00 9.35
N LEU A 207 -13.63 -7.38 8.42
CA LEU A 207 -13.15 -8.75 8.30
C LEU A 207 -12.37 -9.21 9.54
N ALA A 208 -11.47 -8.37 10.09
CA ALA A 208 -10.70 -8.70 11.28
C ALA A 208 -11.62 -9.01 12.48
N ILE A 209 -12.66 -8.19 12.69
CA ILE A 209 -13.67 -8.41 13.74
C ILE A 209 -14.42 -9.73 13.52
N PHE A 210 -14.79 -10.04 12.28
CA PHE A 210 -15.43 -11.32 11.94
C PHE A 210 -14.53 -12.53 12.24
N LEU A 211 -13.23 -12.43 11.96
CA LEU A 211 -12.25 -13.50 12.19
C LEU A 211 -11.85 -13.69 13.67
N GLY A 212 -12.40 -12.86 14.58
CA GLY A 212 -12.07 -12.89 16.01
C GLY A 212 -10.66 -12.35 16.30
N VAL A 213 -10.17 -11.39 15.50
CA VAL A 213 -8.94 -10.66 15.81
C VAL A 213 -9.17 -9.77 17.03
N ASP A 214 -8.25 -9.79 17.98
CA ASP A 214 -8.25 -8.92 19.16
C ASP A 214 -7.82 -7.49 18.76
N VAL A 215 -8.73 -6.74 18.13
CA VAL A 215 -8.44 -5.37 17.70
C VAL A 215 -8.23 -4.47 18.92
N ASP A 216 -7.05 -3.87 19.03
CA ASP A 216 -6.77 -2.80 19.98
C ASP A 216 -7.51 -1.53 19.50
N VAL A 217 -8.76 -1.39 19.97
CA VAL A 217 -9.65 -0.29 19.56
C VAL A 217 -9.00 1.09 19.78
N PRO A 218 -8.40 1.41 20.95
CA PRO A 218 -7.65 2.65 21.12
C PRO A 218 -6.55 2.88 20.08
N ALA A 219 -5.72 1.88 19.79
CA ALA A 219 -4.65 2.01 18.79
C ALA A 219 -5.20 2.16 17.37
N GLN A 220 -6.28 1.44 17.05
CA GLN A 220 -6.93 1.51 15.74
C GLN A 220 -7.61 2.86 15.50
N GLU A 221 -8.33 3.40 16.49
CA GLU A 221 -8.91 4.74 16.41
C GLU A 221 -7.84 5.84 16.32
N ALA A 222 -6.69 5.64 16.97
CA ALA A 222 -5.54 6.52 16.77
C ALA A 222 -5.01 6.44 15.33
N ALA A 223 -4.84 5.24 14.77
CA ALA A 223 -4.40 5.06 13.37
C ALA A 223 -5.39 5.67 12.36
N LYS A 224 -6.70 5.51 12.56
CA LYS A 224 -7.74 6.16 11.74
C LYS A 224 -7.64 7.68 11.78
N ARG A 225 -7.48 8.25 12.98
CA ARG A 225 -7.31 9.71 13.14
C ARG A 225 -6.05 10.19 12.43
N GLU A 226 -4.94 9.49 12.58
CA GLU A 226 -3.69 9.83 11.89
C GLU A 226 -3.82 9.76 10.37
N ALA A 227 -4.51 8.76 9.84
CA ALA A 227 -4.79 8.66 8.41
C ALA A 227 -5.69 9.80 7.92
N CYS A 228 -6.70 10.17 8.70
CA CYS A 228 -7.60 11.28 8.40
C CYS A 228 -6.86 12.63 8.41
N GLU A 229 -6.03 12.89 9.42
CA GLU A 229 -5.20 14.10 9.49
C GLU A 229 -4.23 14.18 8.31
N ALA A 230 -3.58 13.06 7.95
CA ALA A 230 -2.70 13.00 6.78
C ALA A 230 -3.46 13.22 5.47
N ALA A 231 -4.69 12.70 5.36
CA ALA A 231 -5.57 12.91 4.21
C ALA A 231 -5.99 14.39 4.11
N ALA A 232 -6.34 15.04 5.22
CA ALA A 232 -6.65 16.47 5.27
C ALA A 232 -5.49 17.33 4.79
N ASP A 233 -4.30 17.10 5.36
CA ASP A 233 -3.08 17.82 4.98
C ASP A 233 -2.72 17.61 3.50
N PHE A 234 -2.94 16.39 2.98
CA PHE A 234 -2.72 16.08 1.58
C PHE A 234 -3.73 16.80 0.69
N THR A 235 -5.02 16.79 1.04
CA THR A 235 -6.07 17.48 0.30
C THR A 235 -5.83 18.98 0.21
N ASP A 236 -5.47 19.63 1.32
CA ASP A 236 -5.12 21.06 1.32
C ASP A 236 -3.94 21.35 0.40
N SER A 237 -2.94 20.46 0.43
CA SER A 237 -1.75 20.62 -0.42
C SER A 237 -2.07 20.38 -1.90
N MET A 238 -2.96 19.43 -2.23
CA MET A 238 -3.35 19.18 -3.61
C MET A 238 -4.18 20.32 -4.19
N LYS A 239 -4.97 21.03 -3.36
CA LYS A 239 -5.60 22.29 -3.76
C LYS A 239 -4.55 23.30 -4.24
N GLU A 240 -3.50 23.52 -3.45
CA GLU A 240 -2.41 24.42 -3.84
C GLU A 240 -1.69 23.96 -5.12
N VAL A 241 -1.51 22.65 -5.30
CA VAL A 241 -0.91 22.06 -6.51
C VAL A 241 -1.77 22.34 -7.75
N GLN A 242 -3.09 22.19 -7.65
CA GLN A 242 -4.00 22.56 -8.74
C GLN A 242 -3.97 24.07 -9.02
N GLU A 243 -3.93 24.91 -7.98
CA GLU A 243 -3.83 26.38 -8.11
C GLU A 243 -2.49 26.84 -8.74
N LYS A 244 -1.40 26.09 -8.51
CA LYS A 244 -0.10 26.27 -9.21
C LYS A 244 -0.12 25.77 -10.66
N ASP A 245 -1.25 25.23 -11.10
CA ASP A 245 -1.43 24.67 -12.43
C ASP A 245 -0.46 23.52 -12.74
N MET A 246 -0.18 22.70 -11.72
CA MET A 246 0.67 21.52 -11.82
C MET A 246 -0.14 20.25 -12.10
N ARG A 247 0.46 19.30 -12.83
CA ARG A 247 -0.15 18.01 -13.16
C ARG A 247 0.73 16.83 -12.80
N ILE A 248 0.10 15.76 -12.35
CA ILE A 248 0.78 14.56 -11.88
C ILE A 248 0.50 13.43 -12.88
N LYS A 249 1.54 12.74 -13.34
CA LYS A 249 1.36 11.54 -14.15
C LYS A 249 1.71 10.28 -13.39
N VAL A 250 0.77 9.35 -13.37
CA VAL A 250 1.01 7.99 -12.88
C VAL A 250 1.48 7.14 -14.04
N SER A 251 2.59 6.41 -13.88
CA SER A 251 3.12 5.60 -14.96
C SER A 251 3.92 4.38 -14.49
N ILE A 252 4.03 3.41 -15.39
CA ILE A 252 4.97 2.29 -15.29
C ILE A 252 6.04 2.53 -16.35
N LEU A 253 7.30 2.59 -15.94
CA LEU A 253 8.42 2.77 -16.86
C LEU A 253 9.00 1.42 -17.27
N GLY A 254 9.45 1.32 -18.50
CA GLY A 254 10.14 0.13 -19.01
C GLY A 254 10.92 0.42 -20.29
N SER A 255 11.28 -0.66 -20.97
CA SER A 255 11.88 -0.63 -22.31
C SER A 255 11.16 -1.58 -23.25
N THR A 256 11.14 -1.23 -24.53
CA THR A 256 10.56 -2.01 -25.62
C THR A 256 11.50 -1.98 -26.81
N GLU A 257 11.40 -2.96 -27.70
CA GLU A 257 12.15 -2.94 -28.97
C GLU A 257 11.38 -2.15 -30.03
N VAL A 258 12.05 -1.20 -30.68
CA VAL A 258 11.59 -0.47 -31.86
C VAL A 258 12.71 -0.52 -32.89
N ASP A 259 12.42 -1.04 -34.08
CA ASP A 259 13.40 -1.19 -35.17
C ASP A 259 14.72 -1.90 -34.79
N GLY A 260 14.64 -2.85 -33.84
CA GLY A 260 15.80 -3.61 -33.34
C GLY A 260 16.60 -2.90 -32.24
N GLU A 261 16.16 -1.72 -31.80
CA GLU A 261 16.77 -0.97 -30.70
C GLU A 261 15.87 -1.01 -29.46
N ASN A 262 16.49 -1.17 -28.28
CA ASN A 262 15.78 -1.04 -27.01
C ASN A 262 15.56 0.44 -26.71
N VAL A 263 14.30 0.89 -26.75
CA VAL A 263 13.89 2.25 -26.43
C VAL A 263 13.12 2.29 -25.11
N PRO A 264 13.29 3.34 -24.29
CA PRO A 264 12.50 3.51 -23.07
C PRO A 264 11.05 3.81 -23.40
N TYR A 265 10.14 3.52 -22.48
CA TYR A 265 8.76 3.98 -22.56
C TYR A 265 8.19 4.37 -21.19
N ALA A 266 7.28 5.33 -21.19
CA ALA A 266 6.33 5.57 -20.11
C ALA A 266 4.99 4.91 -20.49
N ARG A 267 4.45 4.03 -19.65
CA ARG A 267 3.14 3.41 -19.92
C ARG A 267 2.02 4.35 -19.52
N ASP A 268 1.14 4.63 -20.46
CA ASP A 268 -0.08 5.37 -20.22
C ASP A 268 -1.22 4.43 -19.79
N PHE A 269 -1.85 4.76 -18.67
CA PHE A 269 -3.03 4.07 -18.15
C PHE A 269 -3.79 5.01 -17.22
N ASP A 270 -5.09 4.76 -17.07
CA ASP A 270 -5.93 5.59 -16.23
C ASP A 270 -5.60 5.35 -14.74
N PRO A 271 -5.27 6.41 -13.96
CA PRO A 271 -4.91 6.28 -12.55
C PRO A 271 -5.96 5.55 -11.71
N ILE A 272 -7.24 5.68 -12.03
CA ILE A 272 -8.33 5.07 -11.26
C ILE A 272 -8.27 3.53 -11.27
N THR A 273 -7.54 2.93 -12.22
CA THR A 273 -7.41 1.47 -12.30
C THR A 273 -6.58 0.86 -11.16
N LEU A 274 -6.02 1.68 -10.28
CA LEU A 274 -5.23 1.25 -9.11
C LEU A 274 -5.71 1.98 -7.87
N TRP A 275 -5.71 1.31 -6.71
CA TRP A 275 -6.29 1.87 -5.49
C TRP A 275 -5.45 3.00 -4.90
N VAL A 276 -4.11 3.00 -5.08
CA VAL A 276 -3.25 4.07 -4.53
C VAL A 276 -3.48 5.37 -5.28
N PRO A 277 -3.31 5.44 -6.62
CA PRO A 277 -3.59 6.66 -7.36
C PRO A 277 -5.04 7.14 -7.21
N ARG A 278 -6.00 6.21 -7.20
CA ARG A 278 -7.40 6.55 -6.93
C ARG A 278 -7.56 7.27 -5.59
N THR A 279 -6.94 6.77 -4.52
CA THR A 279 -6.97 7.44 -3.21
C THR A 279 -6.42 8.86 -3.30
N LEU A 280 -5.31 9.07 -4.03
CA LEU A 280 -4.74 10.41 -4.20
C LEU A 280 -5.68 11.35 -4.97
N GLU A 281 -6.34 10.85 -6.01
CA GLU A 281 -7.29 11.61 -6.81
C GLU A 281 -8.58 11.95 -6.05
N GLU A 282 -9.12 11.00 -5.29
CA GLU A 282 -10.23 11.23 -4.36
C GLU A 282 -9.88 12.32 -3.34
N LEU A 283 -8.61 12.40 -2.93
CA LEU A 283 -8.11 13.45 -2.07
C LEU A 283 -7.70 14.74 -2.80
N GLY A 284 -7.93 14.84 -4.11
CA GLY A 284 -7.81 16.06 -4.91
C GLY A 284 -6.54 16.17 -5.76
N ALA A 285 -5.72 15.13 -5.86
CA ALA A 285 -4.52 15.16 -6.71
C ALA A 285 -4.90 15.32 -8.19
N PRO A 286 -4.30 16.28 -8.93
CA PRO A 286 -4.58 16.48 -10.35
C PRO A 286 -3.86 15.43 -11.22
N LEU A 287 -4.38 14.21 -11.23
CA LEU A 287 -3.79 13.12 -12.00
C LEU A 287 -4.20 13.22 -13.47
N LEU A 288 -3.22 13.09 -14.37
CA LEU A 288 -3.46 13.09 -15.82
C LEU A 288 -4.04 11.74 -16.25
N HIS A 289 -5.27 11.76 -16.77
CA HIS A 289 -5.90 10.57 -17.32
C HIS A 289 -5.29 10.17 -18.66
N ALA A 290 -5.42 8.88 -18.92
CA ALA A 290 -5.05 8.27 -20.18
C ALA A 290 -6.22 8.35 -21.15
N LYS A 291 -5.95 8.36 -22.46
CA LYS A 291 -7.02 8.09 -23.41
C LYS A 291 -7.54 6.66 -23.24
N VAL A 292 -8.75 6.40 -23.73
CA VAL A 292 -9.24 5.03 -23.92
C VAL A 292 -8.46 4.37 -25.06
N TYR A 293 -7.75 3.29 -24.74
CA TYR A 293 -6.93 2.55 -25.71
C TYR A 293 -7.66 1.35 -26.29
N ASN A 294 -7.79 1.31 -27.62
CA ASN A 294 -8.36 0.18 -28.35
C ASN A 294 -7.28 -0.84 -28.71
N SER A 295 -7.09 -1.83 -27.83
CA SER A 295 -6.14 -2.93 -28.08
C SER A 295 -6.48 -3.77 -29.31
N SER A 296 -7.77 -3.91 -29.65
CA SER A 296 -8.20 -4.63 -30.86
C SER A 296 -7.86 -3.89 -32.15
N ALA A 297 -7.67 -2.57 -32.07
CA ALA A 297 -7.14 -1.75 -33.16
C ALA A 297 -5.61 -1.66 -33.17
N GLY A 298 -4.92 -2.37 -32.25
CA GLY A 298 -3.46 -2.38 -32.15
C GLY A 298 -2.87 -1.13 -31.47
N GLU A 299 -3.68 -0.33 -30.77
CA GLU A 299 -3.15 0.82 -30.05
C GLU A 299 -2.22 0.40 -28.91
N ASN A 300 -1.07 1.05 -28.81
CA ASN A 300 -0.06 0.79 -27.78
C ASN A 300 -0.12 1.83 -26.67
N ARG A 301 -0.10 1.36 -25.43
CA ARG A 301 -0.05 2.18 -24.21
C ARG A 301 1.36 2.61 -23.83
N ASN A 302 2.39 2.02 -24.44
CA ASN A 302 3.77 2.37 -24.18
C ASN A 302 4.15 3.60 -25.03
N ILE A 303 4.33 4.74 -24.38
CA ILE A 303 4.70 6.00 -25.00
C ILE A 303 6.23 6.11 -25.01
N VAL A 304 6.83 5.97 -26.19
CA VAL A 304 8.27 6.12 -26.42
C VAL A 304 8.65 7.59 -26.59
N PRO A 305 9.93 7.99 -26.44
CA PRO A 305 10.38 9.38 -26.58
C PRO A 305 9.85 10.11 -27.82
N ASP A 306 9.92 9.50 -28.99
CA ASP A 306 9.47 10.13 -30.24
C ASP A 306 7.96 10.46 -30.27
N VAL A 307 7.16 9.72 -29.49
CA VAL A 307 5.72 10.01 -29.31
C VAL A 307 5.52 11.04 -28.20
N PHE A 308 6.34 10.97 -27.14
CA PHE A 308 6.25 11.87 -26.01
C PHE A 308 6.62 13.32 -26.37
N TRP A 309 7.60 13.52 -27.26
CA TRP A 309 8.03 14.84 -27.74
C TRP A 309 7.76 14.98 -29.25
N PRO A 310 6.50 15.26 -29.66
CA PRO A 310 6.09 15.24 -31.06
C PRO A 310 6.80 16.28 -31.95
N ASP A 311 7.33 17.36 -31.36
CA ASP A 311 8.01 18.42 -32.09
C ASP A 311 9.51 18.14 -32.29
N CYS A 312 10.05 17.10 -31.65
CA CYS A 312 11.42 16.67 -31.83
C CYS A 312 11.56 15.78 -33.07
N SER A 313 12.71 15.89 -33.75
CA SER A 313 13.05 14.89 -34.76
C SER A 313 13.31 13.54 -34.08
N PRO A 314 12.95 12.40 -34.72
CA PRO A 314 13.14 11.08 -34.12
C PRO A 314 14.55 10.86 -33.57
N GLY A 315 14.65 10.43 -32.32
CA GLY A 315 15.91 10.20 -31.61
C GLY A 315 16.71 11.46 -31.23
N LEU A 316 16.19 12.67 -31.47
CA LEU A 316 16.89 13.95 -31.27
C LEU A 316 16.15 14.87 -30.28
N VAL A 317 15.73 14.34 -29.14
CA VAL A 317 15.06 15.11 -28.08
C VAL A 317 16.06 16.09 -27.43
N ASN A 318 15.70 17.37 -27.37
CA ASN A 318 16.51 18.41 -26.76
C ASN A 318 15.67 19.65 -26.38
N ASP A 319 16.25 20.58 -25.63
CA ASP A 319 15.62 21.79 -25.09
C ASP A 319 14.94 22.70 -26.13
N THR A 320 15.26 22.57 -27.42
CA THR A 320 14.65 23.41 -28.48
C THR A 320 13.32 22.88 -29.00
N CYS A 321 13.01 21.60 -28.72
CA CYS A 321 11.80 20.92 -29.19
C CYS A 321 11.01 20.23 -28.08
N SER A 322 11.51 20.24 -26.83
CA SER A 322 10.91 19.54 -25.69
C SER A 322 9.79 20.31 -24.98
N ASP A 323 9.42 21.50 -25.48
CA ASP A 323 8.42 22.35 -24.84
C ASP A 323 6.99 21.81 -24.96
N ASN A 324 6.71 21.09 -26.05
CA ASN A 324 5.43 20.44 -26.30
C ASN A 324 5.57 18.93 -26.05
N THR A 325 4.89 18.44 -25.02
CA THR A 325 4.89 17.05 -24.58
C THR A 325 3.52 16.39 -24.73
N TYR A 326 3.51 15.07 -24.95
CA TYR A 326 2.31 14.23 -25.02
C TYR A 326 1.49 14.29 -23.72
N HIS A 327 2.18 14.25 -22.58
CA HIS A 327 1.61 14.55 -21.27
C HIS A 327 2.28 15.80 -20.70
N PRO A 328 1.52 16.78 -20.18
CA PRO A 328 2.07 17.98 -19.55
C PRO A 328 2.51 17.67 -18.10
N VAL A 329 3.55 16.86 -17.91
CA VAL A 329 3.89 16.33 -16.57
C VAL A 329 4.73 17.31 -15.75
N ASP A 330 4.26 17.64 -14.55
CA ASP A 330 5.03 18.38 -13.56
C ASP A 330 5.54 17.50 -12.42
N PHE A 331 4.91 16.36 -12.17
CA PHE A 331 5.36 15.40 -11.17
C PHE A 331 5.04 13.97 -11.60
N TRP A 332 6.00 13.06 -11.44
CA TRP A 332 5.79 11.64 -11.76
C TRP A 332 5.51 10.80 -10.51
N LEU A 333 4.42 10.02 -10.56
CA LEU A 333 4.18 8.91 -9.65
C LEU A 333 4.49 7.61 -10.40
N ILE A 334 5.61 6.99 -10.05
CA ILE A 334 6.20 5.90 -10.80
C ILE A 334 5.95 4.58 -10.06
N ASP A 335 5.59 3.54 -10.79
CA ASP A 335 5.46 2.20 -10.22
C ASP A 335 6.76 1.79 -9.50
N SER A 336 6.67 1.29 -8.27
CA SER A 336 7.82 0.89 -7.46
C SER A 336 8.75 -0.13 -8.13
N ARG A 337 8.28 -0.87 -9.14
CA ARG A 337 9.08 -1.82 -9.94
C ARG A 337 9.99 -1.16 -10.96
N SER A 338 9.71 0.09 -11.27
CA SER A 338 10.42 0.87 -12.29
C SER A 338 11.59 1.66 -11.72
N TYR A 339 11.97 1.49 -10.44
CA TYR A 339 13.05 2.28 -9.82
C TYR A 339 14.41 2.14 -10.53
N LEU A 340 14.79 0.92 -10.95
CA LEU A 340 16.03 0.71 -11.71
C LEU A 340 15.94 1.39 -13.08
N VAL A 341 14.78 1.28 -13.73
CA VAL A 341 14.55 1.90 -15.05
C VAL A 341 14.66 3.42 -14.93
N LEU A 342 14.07 4.02 -13.90
CA LEU A 342 14.18 5.46 -13.66
C LEU A 342 15.62 5.87 -13.36
N SER A 343 16.36 5.05 -12.60
CA SER A 343 17.77 5.32 -12.31
C SER A 343 18.59 5.38 -13.60
N ASP A 344 18.37 4.45 -14.53
CA ASP A 344 19.00 4.47 -15.85
C ASP A 344 18.56 5.69 -16.68
N TRP A 345 17.27 6.07 -16.62
CA TRP A 345 16.77 7.27 -17.32
C TRP A 345 17.46 8.54 -16.84
N VAL A 346 17.64 8.69 -15.53
CA VAL A 346 18.30 9.84 -14.92
C VAL A 346 19.81 9.82 -15.20
N GLU A 347 20.47 8.67 -15.03
CA GLU A 347 21.93 8.55 -15.21
C GLU A 347 22.35 8.81 -16.66
N PHE A 348 21.59 8.28 -17.62
CA PHE A 348 21.95 8.33 -19.05
C PHE A 348 21.15 9.35 -19.86
N GLY A 349 20.19 10.06 -19.25
CA GLY A 349 19.38 11.07 -19.94
C GLY A 349 18.50 10.50 -21.07
N ILE A 350 18.06 9.25 -20.96
CA ILE A 350 17.36 8.52 -22.04
C ILE A 350 15.92 9.01 -22.24
N PHE A 351 15.35 9.64 -21.20
CA PHE A 351 14.01 10.23 -21.21
C PHE A 351 14.08 11.60 -20.52
N PRO A 352 14.49 12.66 -21.23
CA PRO A 352 14.83 13.96 -20.65
C PRO A 352 13.59 14.80 -20.30
N ASP A 353 12.67 14.24 -19.51
CA ASP A 353 11.49 14.94 -19.02
C ASP A 353 11.86 16.02 -17.98
N PRO A 354 11.32 17.25 -18.07
CA PRO A 354 11.66 18.33 -17.15
C PRO A 354 11.38 18.01 -15.68
N ALA A 355 10.32 17.27 -15.36
CA ALA A 355 10.01 16.89 -13.98
C ALA A 355 11.01 15.87 -13.46
N ILE A 356 11.39 14.88 -14.28
CA ILE A 356 12.44 13.91 -13.91
C ILE A 356 13.79 14.62 -13.71
N ALA A 357 14.17 15.52 -14.62
CA ALA A 357 15.40 16.30 -14.51
C ALA A 357 15.43 17.21 -13.27
N ALA A 358 14.27 17.69 -12.82
CA ALA A 358 14.11 18.47 -11.59
C ALA A 358 14.00 17.60 -10.31
N GLY A 359 14.05 16.27 -10.42
CA GLY A 359 13.88 15.37 -9.29
C GLY A 359 12.44 15.31 -8.75
N GLN A 360 11.45 15.73 -9.55
CA GLN A 360 10.04 15.81 -9.17
C GLN A 360 9.33 14.49 -9.46
N TYR A 361 9.67 13.47 -8.67
CA TYR A 361 9.04 12.15 -8.76
C TYR A 361 8.99 11.43 -7.41
N SER A 362 8.04 10.50 -7.30
CA SER A 362 7.92 9.55 -6.21
C SER A 362 7.47 8.18 -6.73
N TYR A 363 7.49 7.17 -5.87
CA TYR A 363 7.05 5.82 -6.21
C TYR A 363 5.73 5.46 -5.55
N TYR A 364 4.91 4.65 -6.21
CA TYR A 364 3.72 4.08 -5.62
C TYR A 364 3.73 2.55 -5.61
N PRO A 365 3.21 1.92 -4.54
CA PRO A 365 3.05 0.48 -4.52
C PRO A 365 1.90 0.09 -5.45
N ARG A 366 2.19 -0.77 -6.44
CA ARG A 366 1.19 -1.19 -7.43
C ARG A 366 0.24 -2.24 -6.85
N ASN A 367 -0.72 -1.82 -6.04
CA ASN A 367 -1.69 -2.71 -5.41
C ASN A 367 -1.04 -3.86 -4.61
N ASP A 368 0.04 -3.55 -3.89
CA ASP A 368 0.84 -4.47 -3.07
C ASP A 368 1.07 -3.87 -1.68
N GLY A 369 1.62 -4.68 -0.77
CA GLY A 369 1.88 -4.28 0.62
C GLY A 369 0.62 -4.33 1.49
N ALA A 370 0.74 -3.85 2.72
CA ALA A 370 -0.41 -3.74 3.62
C ALA A 370 -1.42 -2.71 3.13
N ILE A 371 -2.69 -2.91 3.50
CA ILE A 371 -3.78 -1.96 3.30
C ILE A 371 -4.41 -1.69 4.65
N SER A 372 -3.98 -0.60 5.30
CA SER A 372 -4.40 -0.21 6.64
C SER A 372 -4.35 1.31 6.81
N PHE A 373 -5.00 1.84 7.84
CA PHE A 373 -4.90 3.26 8.17
C PHE A 373 -3.47 3.70 8.49
N LYS A 374 -2.67 2.83 9.12
CA LYS A 374 -1.23 3.08 9.33
C LYS A 374 -0.50 3.29 8.00
N MET A 375 -0.74 2.43 7.02
CA MET A 375 -0.14 2.55 5.68
C MET A 375 -0.60 3.81 4.96
N ILE A 376 -1.89 4.13 5.03
CA ILE A 376 -2.46 5.35 4.43
C ILE A 376 -1.79 6.60 5.02
N ALA A 377 -1.69 6.68 6.36
CA ALA A 377 -1.01 7.78 7.03
C ALA A 377 0.47 7.90 6.60
N ASN A 378 1.17 6.77 6.51
CA ASN A 378 2.55 6.69 6.05
C ASN A 378 2.75 7.10 4.57
N LEU A 379 1.78 6.90 3.70
CA LEU A 379 1.90 7.34 2.30
C LEU A 379 1.60 8.84 2.14
N LEU A 380 0.64 9.35 2.92
CA LEU A 380 0.09 10.68 2.74
C LEU A 380 0.76 11.77 3.59
N SER A 381 1.49 11.45 4.68
CA SER A 381 1.95 12.50 5.60
C SER A 381 2.96 13.48 4.98
N LYS A 382 3.22 14.60 5.66
CA LYS A 382 4.10 15.69 5.20
C LYS A 382 5.50 15.65 5.83
N CYS A 383 5.71 14.86 6.88
CA CYS A 383 6.99 14.75 7.58
C CYS A 383 7.29 13.28 7.86
N PRO A 384 8.49 12.79 7.52
CA PRO A 384 8.90 11.45 7.92
C PRO A 384 8.80 11.39 9.44
N ARG A 385 7.87 10.58 9.96
CA ARG A 385 7.83 10.31 11.39
C ARG A 385 9.04 9.46 11.67
N LEU A 386 10.13 10.11 12.09
CA LEU A 386 11.19 9.44 12.81
C LEU A 386 10.52 8.88 14.07
N ARG A 387 10.06 7.63 13.99
CA ARG A 387 9.73 6.86 15.19
C ARG A 387 10.98 6.94 16.06
N GLU A 388 10.85 7.44 17.28
CA GLU A 388 11.92 7.50 18.29
C GLU A 388 12.33 6.09 18.76
N HIS A 389 12.64 5.19 17.83
CA HIS A 389 13.43 4.02 18.14
C HIS A 389 14.88 4.39 17.94
N SER A 390 15.54 4.63 19.07
CA SER A 390 16.96 4.85 19.25
C SER A 390 17.78 3.70 18.66
N TYR A 391 17.98 3.68 17.35
CA TYR A 391 18.99 2.82 16.72
C TYR A 391 20.26 3.64 16.49
N HIS A 392 21.20 3.50 17.43
CA HIS A 392 22.56 4.03 17.32
C HIS A 392 23.36 3.21 16.31
N HIS A 393 23.30 3.55 15.02
CA HIS A 393 24.33 3.14 14.05
C HIS A 393 24.93 4.36 13.35
N SER A 394 26.24 4.52 13.54
CA SER A 394 27.04 5.69 13.19
C SER A 394 27.69 5.62 11.80
N ASP A 395 27.19 4.78 10.89
CA ASP A 395 27.82 4.60 9.58
C ASP A 395 27.21 5.48 8.48
N SER A 396 28.04 6.41 8.01
CA SER A 396 27.73 7.56 7.16
C SER A 396 27.34 7.24 5.70
N SER A 397 27.38 5.98 5.25
CA SER A 397 27.07 5.61 3.86
C SER A 397 25.60 5.23 3.63
N TYR A 398 24.90 4.73 4.64
CA TYR A 398 23.46 4.43 4.55
C TYR A 398 22.56 5.67 4.69
N ALA A 399 23.07 6.72 5.35
CA ALA A 399 22.35 7.97 5.56
C ALA A 399 22.10 8.78 4.27
N MET A 400 22.71 8.43 3.14
CA MET A 400 22.45 9.07 1.84
C MET A 400 21.37 8.33 1.03
N ILE A 401 21.26 7.01 1.17
CA ILE A 401 20.16 6.21 0.56
C ILE A 401 18.86 6.42 1.36
N ALA A 402 18.94 6.51 2.69
CA ALA A 402 17.81 6.85 3.57
C ALA A 402 17.31 8.31 3.45
N ARG A 403 18.03 9.19 2.71
CA ARG A 403 17.54 10.53 2.34
C ARG A 403 16.82 10.55 0.99
N ASN A 404 16.90 9.47 0.22
CA ASN A 404 16.21 9.30 -1.05
C ASN A 404 15.07 8.24 -0.97
N SER A 405 14.95 7.53 0.15
CA SER A 405 13.82 6.65 0.45
C SER A 405 12.57 7.51 0.63
N LEU A 406 11.69 7.47 -0.37
CA LEU A 406 10.34 8.02 -0.40
C LEU A 406 10.02 9.04 0.71
N ASP A 407 10.47 10.29 0.54
CA ASP A 407 9.73 11.41 1.13
C ASP A 407 8.26 11.25 0.69
N MET A 408 7.40 11.34 1.68
CA MET A 408 5.97 11.04 1.63
C MET A 408 5.28 11.90 0.55
N TYR A 409 4.20 11.40 -0.07
CA TYR A 409 3.62 12.03 -1.27
C TYR A 409 3.38 13.52 -1.10
N ASN A 410 2.80 13.91 0.02
CA ASN A 410 2.49 15.29 0.31
C ASN A 410 3.73 16.19 0.29
N GLN A 411 4.81 15.76 0.95
CA GLN A 411 6.05 16.53 1.05
C GLN A 411 6.66 16.79 -0.33
N LYS A 412 6.83 15.75 -1.16
CA LYS A 412 7.46 15.89 -2.47
C LYS A 412 6.62 16.68 -3.46
N ILE A 413 5.32 16.37 -3.53
CA ILE A 413 4.43 17.03 -4.49
C ILE A 413 4.27 18.51 -4.12
N SER A 414 4.13 18.84 -2.84
CA SER A 414 4.02 20.23 -2.38
C SER A 414 5.26 21.08 -2.64
N ALA A 415 6.44 20.44 -2.56
CA ALA A 415 7.74 21.09 -2.80
C ALA A 415 8.08 21.22 -4.29
N ALA A 416 7.41 20.47 -5.17
CA ALA A 416 7.62 20.54 -6.60
C ALA A 416 7.09 21.86 -7.19
N ALA A 417 7.60 22.20 -8.38
CA ALA A 417 7.23 23.37 -9.15
C ALA A 417 6.60 22.96 -10.48
N LYS A 418 5.83 23.87 -11.08
CA LYS A 418 5.40 23.73 -12.48
C LYS A 418 6.64 23.80 -13.39
N VAL A 419 6.86 22.76 -14.18
CA VAL A 419 8.00 22.61 -15.10
C VAL A 419 7.54 22.34 -16.53
N SER A 420 6.34 21.78 -16.72
CA SER A 420 5.76 21.61 -18.05
C SER A 420 5.31 22.95 -18.64
N LYS A 421 5.55 23.10 -19.93
CA LYS A 421 5.10 24.25 -20.73
C LYS A 421 3.89 23.94 -21.61
N SER A 422 3.53 22.65 -21.72
CA SER A 422 2.35 22.20 -22.46
C SER A 422 1.06 22.67 -21.80
N ASP A 423 -0.02 22.66 -22.59
CA ASP A 423 -1.38 22.83 -22.09
C ASP A 423 -1.66 21.73 -21.04
N PRO A 424 -2.02 22.10 -19.80
CA PRO A 424 -2.17 21.15 -18.70
C PRO A 424 -3.48 20.34 -18.75
N GLY A 425 -4.26 20.44 -19.84
CA GLY A 425 -5.51 19.73 -20.03
C GLY A 425 -6.70 20.42 -19.38
N THR A 426 -7.89 19.81 -19.48
CA THR A 426 -9.12 20.39 -18.92
C THR A 426 -9.51 19.71 -17.60
N CYS A 427 -9.75 20.54 -16.61
CA CYS A 427 -10.33 20.14 -15.32
C CYS A 427 -11.79 19.68 -15.49
N LYS A 428 -12.15 18.51 -14.96
CA LYS A 428 -13.52 17.98 -14.97
C LYS A 428 -14.07 17.85 -13.55
N PRO A 429 -15.25 18.43 -13.24
CA PRO A 429 -15.89 18.31 -11.93
C PRO A 429 -16.67 16.99 -11.83
N VAL A 430 -15.94 15.87 -11.81
CA VAL A 430 -16.50 14.52 -11.78
C VAL A 430 -16.02 13.76 -10.56
N ASP A 431 -16.77 12.72 -10.17
CA ASP A 431 -16.44 11.87 -9.03
C ASP A 431 -15.51 10.72 -9.50
N PRO A 432 -14.25 10.62 -9.06
CA PRO A 432 -13.35 9.50 -9.38
C PRO A 432 -13.91 8.11 -9.02
N LYS A 433 -14.81 8.00 -8.05
CA LYS A 433 -15.48 6.74 -7.68
C LYS A 433 -16.65 6.40 -8.60
N SER A 434 -17.15 7.35 -9.37
CA SER A 434 -18.34 7.14 -10.20
C SER A 434 -18.11 6.10 -11.28
N SER A 435 -19.15 5.33 -11.57
CA SER A 435 -19.11 4.29 -12.59
C SER A 435 -18.92 4.84 -14.00
N GLU A 436 -19.30 6.10 -14.24
CA GLU A 436 -19.02 6.79 -15.50
C GLU A 436 -17.51 6.80 -15.74
N ILE A 437 -16.73 7.31 -14.79
CA ILE A 437 -15.28 7.45 -14.91
C ILE A 437 -14.56 6.10 -14.93
N ILE A 438 -15.04 5.11 -14.17
CA ILE A 438 -14.32 3.84 -14.00
C ILE A 438 -14.61 2.83 -15.11
N SER A 439 -15.73 2.97 -15.81
CA SER A 439 -16.05 2.07 -16.92
C SER A 439 -14.99 2.13 -18.02
N LYS A 440 -14.72 0.99 -18.69
CA LYS A 440 -13.75 0.89 -19.79
C LYS A 440 -13.90 1.93 -20.89
N ASP A 441 -15.12 2.46 -21.05
CA ASP A 441 -15.49 3.41 -22.10
C ASP A 441 -15.76 4.83 -21.57
N GLY A 442 -15.71 5.06 -20.25
CA GLY A 442 -16.16 6.32 -19.65
C GLY A 442 -15.11 7.14 -18.91
N GLY A 443 -13.84 6.70 -18.94
CA GLY A 443 -12.70 7.51 -18.46
C GLY A 443 -12.62 8.89 -19.12
N LEU A 444 -11.78 9.77 -18.56
CA LEU A 444 -11.61 11.13 -19.09
C LEU A 444 -10.83 11.14 -20.42
N ASP A 445 -10.92 12.27 -21.14
CA ASP A 445 -10.10 12.47 -22.33
C ASP A 445 -8.60 12.54 -21.96
N LEU A 446 -7.73 12.34 -22.94
CA LEU A 446 -6.28 12.41 -22.75
C LEU A 446 -5.88 13.72 -22.06
N ASN A 447 -5.11 13.63 -20.97
CA ASN A 447 -4.63 14.76 -20.16
C ASN A 447 -5.71 15.54 -19.40
N ASP A 448 -6.98 15.21 -19.55
CA ASP A 448 -7.98 15.73 -18.63
C ASP A 448 -7.69 15.17 -17.23
N PHE A 449 -8.14 15.92 -16.22
CA PHE A 449 -7.89 15.63 -14.82
C PHE A 449 -9.11 16.06 -14.00
N ILE A 450 -9.24 15.50 -12.81
CA ILE A 450 -10.37 15.79 -11.94
C ILE A 450 -10.12 17.08 -11.15
N CYS A 451 -11.13 17.95 -11.15
CA CYS A 451 -11.08 19.18 -10.38
C CYS A 451 -11.06 18.90 -8.88
N TYR A 452 -10.21 19.65 -8.18
CA TYR A 452 -10.34 19.76 -6.73
C TYR A 452 -11.76 20.21 -6.38
N ASN A 453 -12.47 19.40 -5.59
CA ASN A 453 -13.84 19.68 -5.19
C ASN A 453 -14.17 19.06 -3.84
N TYR A 454 -13.87 19.80 -2.77
CA TYR A 454 -14.07 19.40 -1.37
C TYR A 454 -15.45 18.77 -1.08
N ASP A 455 -16.51 19.30 -1.70
CA ASP A 455 -17.90 18.92 -1.43
C ASP A 455 -18.31 17.60 -2.12
N LEU A 456 -17.50 17.06 -3.03
CA LEU A 456 -17.86 15.87 -3.81
C LEU A 456 -17.53 14.56 -3.10
N ILE A 457 -16.32 14.45 -2.53
CA ILE A 457 -15.78 13.17 -2.03
C ILE A 457 -15.00 13.32 -0.73
N GLN A 458 -14.24 14.40 -0.60
CA GLN A 458 -13.29 14.55 0.51
C GLN A 458 -14.02 14.64 1.84
N GLN A 459 -15.25 15.17 1.89
CA GLN A 459 -16.00 15.28 3.15
C GLN A 459 -16.18 13.95 3.90
N GLU A 460 -16.35 12.83 3.18
CA GLU A 460 -16.43 11.50 3.80
C GLU A 460 -15.12 11.12 4.50
N TYR A 461 -13.99 11.37 3.82
CA TYR A 461 -12.66 11.00 4.28
C TYR A 461 -12.03 11.98 5.28
N LEU A 462 -12.53 13.21 5.34
CA LEU A 462 -12.02 14.27 6.21
C LEU A 462 -12.77 14.41 7.54
N THR A 463 -13.74 13.52 7.80
CA THR A 463 -14.42 13.47 9.10
C THR A 463 -13.64 12.58 10.06
N CYS A 464 -12.67 13.17 10.76
CA CYS A 464 -11.79 12.40 11.66
C CYS A 464 -12.54 11.88 12.90
N PRO A 465 -12.21 10.66 13.39
CA PRO A 465 -12.71 10.19 14.68
C PRO A 465 -12.36 11.17 15.81
N PRO A 466 -13.23 11.32 16.81
CA PRO A 466 -12.93 12.21 17.94
C PRO A 466 -11.62 11.77 18.65
N PRO A 467 -10.86 12.71 19.24
CA PRO A 467 -9.72 12.35 20.07
C PRO A 467 -10.18 11.43 21.21
N PRO A 468 -9.35 10.45 21.64
CA PRO A 468 -9.70 9.60 22.77
C PRO A 468 -10.01 10.49 23.97
N GLU A 469 -11.11 10.19 24.66
CA GLU A 469 -11.40 10.86 25.93
C GLU A 469 -10.20 10.60 26.84
N VAL A 470 -9.52 11.69 27.25
CA VAL A 470 -8.45 11.61 28.23
C VAL A 470 -9.10 11.12 29.51
N VAL A 471 -9.01 9.82 29.77
CA VAL A 471 -9.42 9.27 31.06
C VAL A 471 -8.53 9.97 32.08
N PRO A 472 -9.08 10.85 32.93
CA PRO A 472 -8.26 11.61 33.86
C PRO A 472 -7.49 10.59 34.69
N GLU A 473 -6.15 10.65 34.62
CA GLU A 473 -5.28 9.79 35.41
C GLU A 473 -5.84 9.76 36.84
N THR A 474 -6.36 8.60 37.23
CA THR A 474 -6.77 8.36 38.60
C THR A 474 -5.51 8.57 39.40
N LYS A 475 -5.44 9.72 40.10
CA LYS A 475 -4.33 10.06 41.00
C LYS A 475 -3.94 8.77 41.72
N PRO A 476 -2.66 8.36 41.66
CA PRO A 476 -2.21 7.18 42.38
C PRO A 476 -2.75 7.29 43.78
N THR A 477 -3.60 6.34 44.17
CA THR A 477 -4.03 6.27 45.57
C THR A 477 -2.74 6.10 46.34
N GLU A 478 -2.42 7.11 47.15
CA GLU A 478 -1.20 7.18 47.95
C GLU A 478 -1.11 5.86 48.74
N VAL A 479 -0.30 4.94 48.24
CA VAL A 479 -0.04 3.68 48.92
C VAL A 479 0.77 4.07 50.13
N VAL A 480 0.09 4.14 51.27
CA VAL A 480 0.71 4.28 52.58
C VAL A 480 1.78 3.20 52.67
N PRO A 481 3.07 3.54 52.78
CA PRO A 481 4.13 2.55 52.75
C PRO A 481 4.02 1.70 54.01
N GLU A 482 3.76 0.41 53.82
CA GLU A 482 3.87 -0.60 54.87
C GLU A 482 5.37 -0.79 55.16
N THR A 483 5.81 -0.29 56.33
CA THR A 483 7.17 -0.43 56.84
C THR A 483 7.57 -1.89 56.96
N LYS A 484 8.41 -2.37 56.03
CA LYS A 484 9.13 -3.64 56.16
C LYS A 484 10.49 -3.43 56.87
N PRO A 485 10.95 -4.40 57.69
CA PRO A 485 12.18 -4.26 58.46
C PRO A 485 13.43 -4.33 57.58
N THR A 486 14.38 -3.49 57.92
CA THR A 486 15.74 -3.38 57.37
C THR A 486 16.48 -4.72 57.41
N GLU A 487 16.81 -5.26 56.23
CA GLU A 487 17.74 -6.37 56.08
C GLU A 487 19.10 -5.83 55.59
N SER A 488 20.16 -6.32 56.23
CA SER A 488 21.54 -5.83 56.14
C SER A 488 22.22 -6.15 54.81
N VAL A 489 22.88 -5.12 54.26
CA VAL A 489 23.79 -5.17 53.11
C VAL A 489 25.06 -5.97 53.41
N PRO A 490 25.54 -6.85 52.50
CA PRO A 490 26.94 -7.25 52.44
C PRO A 490 27.71 -6.49 51.34
N GLU A 491 28.97 -6.19 51.66
CA GLU A 491 29.98 -5.46 50.88
C GLU A 491 30.25 -6.00 49.45
N PRO A 492 30.68 -5.12 48.52
CA PRO A 492 31.15 -5.52 47.20
C PRO A 492 32.59 -6.04 47.24
N LYS A 493 32.82 -7.21 46.67
CA LYS A 493 34.18 -7.69 46.34
C LYS A 493 34.62 -7.12 44.99
N ALA A 494 35.77 -6.47 45.01
CA ALA A 494 36.56 -6.12 43.84
C ALA A 494 37.16 -7.37 43.18
N SER A 495 37.21 -7.39 41.85
CA SER A 495 38.21 -8.17 41.11
C SER A 495 38.69 -7.41 39.88
N SER A 496 40.01 -7.36 39.81
CA SER A 496 40.91 -6.71 38.86
C SER A 496 41.01 -7.40 37.50
N GLU A 497 41.33 -6.58 36.50
CA GLU A 497 42.33 -6.75 35.40
C GLU A 497 42.53 -8.13 34.75
N SER A 498 42.50 -8.16 33.41
CA SER A 498 43.73 -8.08 32.59
C SER A 498 43.51 -8.59 31.14
N GLY A 499 44.27 -8.01 30.21
CA GLY A 499 44.73 -8.72 29.00
C GLY A 499 44.20 -8.21 27.66
N GLY A 500 44.91 -7.27 27.04
CA GLY A 500 44.80 -7.00 25.60
C GLY A 500 45.86 -7.77 24.79
N VAL A 501 45.62 -7.94 23.47
CA VAL A 501 46.57 -8.06 22.33
C VAL A 501 45.68 -7.92 21.07
N ASP A 502 45.68 -6.81 20.32
CA ASP A 502 46.58 -6.36 19.23
C ASP A 502 46.54 -7.16 17.89
N ARG A 503 46.33 -6.38 16.81
CA ARG A 503 46.84 -6.51 15.43
C ARG A 503 46.19 -7.40 14.33
N THR A 504 45.65 -6.65 13.35
CA THR A 504 45.88 -6.72 11.89
C THR A 504 45.47 -7.95 11.08
N THR A 505 44.61 -7.75 10.07
CA THR A 505 45.03 -7.74 8.65
C THR A 505 43.90 -7.25 7.72
N SER A 506 44.16 -6.14 7.02
CA SER A 506 43.47 -5.78 5.78
C SER A 506 43.72 -6.83 4.70
N ARG A 507 42.68 -7.24 3.99
CA ARG A 507 42.81 -7.71 2.61
C ARG A 507 41.75 -7.05 1.74
N PHE A 508 42.27 -6.19 0.87
CA PHE A 508 41.66 -5.78 -0.39
C PHE A 508 41.17 -7.01 -1.16
N LEU A 509 39.94 -6.96 -1.66
CA LEU A 509 39.50 -7.79 -2.77
C LEU A 509 38.80 -6.88 -3.77
N ALA A 510 39.47 -6.70 -4.91
CA ALA A 510 38.96 -6.06 -6.10
C ALA A 510 37.87 -6.95 -6.70
N PHE A 511 36.68 -6.40 -6.96
CA PHE A 511 35.73 -7.02 -7.87
C PHE A 511 35.96 -6.45 -9.27
N ALA A 512 36.35 -7.35 -10.17
CA ALA A 512 36.47 -7.12 -11.58
C ALA A 512 35.07 -7.10 -12.23
N VAL A 513 34.88 -6.12 -13.09
CA VAL A 513 33.83 -6.04 -14.09
C VAL A 513 33.98 -7.22 -15.07
N VAL A 514 32.94 -8.03 -15.21
CA VAL A 514 32.77 -8.90 -16.38
C VAL A 514 31.34 -8.75 -16.89
N SER A 515 31.27 -8.19 -18.07
CA SER A 515 30.10 -8.01 -18.92
C SER A 515 29.71 -9.30 -19.64
N ALA A 516 28.47 -9.30 -20.14
CA ALA A 516 27.89 -10.14 -21.19
C ALA A 516 27.44 -11.57 -20.80
N GLY A 517 26.11 -11.73 -20.73
CA GLY A 517 25.42 -13.01 -20.69
C GLY A 517 24.08 -12.92 -21.39
N THR A 518 24.10 -13.14 -22.71
CA THR A 518 22.97 -13.31 -23.62
C THR A 518 21.98 -14.35 -23.08
N TYR A 519 20.70 -14.00 -22.92
CA TYR A 519 19.64 -15.00 -22.70
C TYR A 519 18.64 -14.97 -23.85
N LEU A 520 18.65 -16.09 -24.58
CA LEU A 520 17.67 -16.51 -25.57
C LEU A 520 16.33 -16.79 -24.89
N LEU A 521 15.29 -16.15 -25.44
CA LEU A 521 13.89 -16.47 -25.25
C LEU A 521 13.59 -17.91 -25.71
N SER A 522 12.87 -18.68 -24.89
CA SER A 522 11.95 -19.70 -25.41
C SER A 522 10.58 -19.49 -24.80
N SER A 523 9.65 -19.17 -25.69
CA SER A 523 8.20 -19.10 -25.55
C SER A 523 7.55 -20.36 -24.98
N ALA A 524 6.69 -20.18 -23.98
CA ALA A 524 5.37 -20.79 -23.84
C ALA A 524 4.57 -20.00 -22.80
#